data_AF-Q9GCA4-F1
#
_entry.id   AF-Q9GCA4-F1
#
_cell.length_a   1.000
_cell.length_b   1.000
_cell.length_c   1.000
_cell.angle_alpha   90.00
_cell.angle_beta   90.00
_cell.angle_gamma   90.00
#
_symmetry.space_group_name_H-M   'P 1'
#
loop_
_entity.id
_entity.type
_entity.pdbx_description
1 polymer ?
#
loop_
_entity_poly.entity_id
_entity_poly.type
_entity_poly.pdbx_seq_one_letter_code
_entity_poly.pdbx_strand_id
1 'polypeptide(L)' 'MLMTTILILILMFSNLLMILSIILSKKSFNDREKCSPFECGFDPKSSARI' A
#
# COMPACT_ATOMS: atom_id res chain seq x y z
N MET A 1 -7.13 -15.14 27.46
CA MET A 1 -8.30 -15.32 26.56
C MET A 1 -8.87 -13.99 26.06
N LEU A 2 -9.11 -13.00 26.94
CA LEU A 2 -9.58 -11.67 26.51
C LEU A 2 -8.55 -10.89 25.67
N MET A 3 -7.26 -10.98 26.00
CA MET A 3 -6.22 -10.29 25.22
C MET A 3 -6.06 -10.86 23.81
N THR A 4 -6.19 -12.18 23.67
CA THR A 4 -6.12 -12.85 22.37
C THR A 4 -7.31 -12.50 21.48
N THR A 5 -8.51 -12.34 22.03
CA THR A 5 -9.69 -11.91 21.25
C THR A 5 -9.56 -10.45 20.78
N ILE A 6 -9.02 -9.56 21.61
CA ILE A 6 -8.77 -8.16 21.23
C ILE A 6 -7.74 -8.08 20.09
N LEU A 7 -6.65 -8.83 20.16
CA LEU A 7 -5.64 -8.87 19.09
C LEU A 7 -6.23 -9.36 17.76
N ILE A 8 -7.05 -10.41 17.79
CA ILE A 8 -7.71 -10.94 16.59
C ILE A 8 -8.66 -9.88 15.99
N LEU A 9 -9.42 -9.16 16.81
CA LEU A 9 -10.33 -8.11 16.33
C LEU A 9 -9.56 -6.96 15.65
N ILE A 10 -8.45 -6.52 16.23
CA ILE A 10 -7.61 -5.45 15.65
C ILE A 10 -7.02 -5.90 14.30
N LEU A 11 -6.53 -7.14 14.21
CA LEU A 11 -6.01 -7.69 12.97
C LEU A 11 -7.10 -7.75 11.88
N MET A 12 -8.31 -8.21 12.20
CA MET A 12 -9.42 -8.24 11.26
C MET A 12 -9.79 -6.83 10.75
N PHE A 13 -9.81 -5.84 11.64
CA PHE A 13 -10.10 -4.46 11.28
C PHE A 13 -9.04 -3.86 10.34
N SER A 14 -7.75 -4.10 10.62
CA SER A 14 -6.65 -3.62 9.76
C SER A 14 -6.71 -4.23 8.35
N ASN A 15 -7.06 -5.51 8.23
CA ASN A 15 -7.22 -6.18 6.93
C ASN A 15 -8.41 -5.62 6.14
N LEU A 16 -9.54 -5.33 6.81
CA LEU A 16 -10.68 -4.68 6.17
C LEU A 16 -10.30 -3.32 5.58
N LEU A 17 -9.60 -2.48 6.35
CA LEU A 17 -9.15 -1.17 5.86
C LEU A 17 -8.14 -1.28 4.70
N MET A 18 -7.24 -2.26 4.74
CA MET A 18 -6.29 -2.51 3.66
C MET A 18 -6.99 -2.96 2.37
N ILE A 19 -7.99 -3.84 2.47
CA ILE A 19 -8.76 -4.28 1.30
C ILE A 19 -9.56 -3.10 0.71
N LEU A 20 -10.20 -2.30 1.57
CA LEU A 20 -10.91 -1.09 1.15
C LEU A 20 -9.99 -0.10 0.44
N SER A 21 -8.78 0.14 0.97
CA SER A 21 -7.83 1.06 0.36
C SER A 21 -7.33 0.56 -0.99
N ILE A 22 -7.15 -0.76 -1.17
CA ILE A 22 -6.79 -1.36 -2.46
C ILE A 22 -7.93 -1.23 -3.48
N ILE A 23 -9.18 -1.44 -3.06
CA ILE A 23 -10.34 -1.30 -3.95
C ILE A 23 -10.49 0.18 -4.37
N LEU A 24 -10.30 1.12 -3.45
CA LEU A 24 -10.32 2.55 -3.72
C LEU A 24 -9.14 2.99 -4.61
N SER A 25 -7.93 2.48 -4.36
CA SER A 25 -6.73 2.86 -5.11
C SER A 25 -6.78 2.35 -6.55
N LYS A 26 -7.35 1.16 -6.79
CA LYS A 26 -7.55 0.62 -8.16
C LYS A 26 -8.50 1.45 -9.02
N LYS A 27 -9.38 2.27 -8.42
CA LYS A 27 -10.30 3.15 -9.15
C LYS A 27 -9.65 4.46 -9.58
N SER A 28 -8.57 4.89 -8.92
CA SER A 28 -7.72 5.95 -9.43
C SER A 28 -6.99 5.40 -10.65
N PHE A 29 -7.20 6.03 -11.81
CA PHE A 29 -6.47 5.71 -13.02
C PHE A 29 -4.98 5.54 -12.71
N ASN A 30 -4.43 4.44 -13.21
CA ASN A 30 -3.04 4.02 -13.05
C ASN A 30 -2.13 4.97 -13.84
N ASP A 31 -1.97 6.21 -13.35
CA ASP A 31 -0.97 7.14 -13.87
C ASP A 31 0.40 6.52 -13.58
N ARG A 32 0.96 5.89 -14.61
CA ARG A 32 2.27 5.22 -14.57
C ARG A 32 3.40 6.12 -14.08
N GLU A 33 3.21 7.42 -14.13
CA GLU A 33 4.14 8.43 -13.63
C GLU A 33 4.30 8.38 -12.09
N LYS A 34 3.25 8.06 -11.32
CA LYS A 34 3.33 7.95 -9.85
C LYS A 34 3.93 6.64 -9.35
N CYS A 35 3.94 5.59 -10.17
CA CYS A 35 4.56 4.31 -9.84
C CYS A 35 6.07 4.29 -10.14
N SER A 36 6.60 5.34 -10.76
CA SER A 36 8.04 5.56 -10.87
C SER A 36 8.62 6.04 -9.53
N PRO A 37 9.82 5.62 -9.14
CA PRO A 37 10.50 6.17 -7.98
C PRO A 37 10.63 7.70 -8.15
N PHE A 38 10.35 8.44 -7.08
CA PHE A 38 10.39 9.90 -7.12
C PHE A 38 11.84 10.40 -7.13
N GLU A 39 12.46 10.39 -8.31
CA GLU A 39 13.80 10.94 -8.55
C GLU A 39 13.74 12.34 -9.16
N CYS A 40 12.82 13.19 -8.67
CA CYS A 40 12.67 14.56 -9.15
C CYS A 40 12.44 14.65 -10.69
N GLY A 41 11.67 13.71 -11.26
CA GLY A 41 11.35 13.68 -12.69
C GLY A 41 12.47 13.14 -13.60
N PHE A 42 13.55 12.61 -13.03
CA PHE A 42 14.55 11.86 -13.78
C PHE A 42 14.24 10.36 -13.76
N ASP A 43 14.47 9.69 -14.88
CA ASP A 43 14.39 8.23 -14.91
C ASP A 43 15.53 7.64 -14.08
N PRO A 44 15.25 6.63 -13.24
CA PRO A 44 16.27 5.96 -12.44
C PRO A 44 17.39 5.41 -13.33
N LYS A 45 18.56 6.03 -13.25
CA LYS A 45 19.76 5.66 -14.03
C LYS A 45 20.25 4.24 -13.69
N SER A 46 19.86 3.72 -12.54
CA SER A 46 20.14 2.36 -12.08
C SER A 46 19.02 1.88 -11.16
N SER A 47 18.87 0.57 -10.99
CA SER A 47 17.99 0.03 -9.95
C SER A 47 18.39 0.61 -8.60
N ALA A 48 17.41 1.05 -7.80
CA ALA A 48 17.63 1.50 -6.41
C ALA A 48 18.17 0.37 -5.49
N ARG A 49 18.39 -0.83 -6.04
CA ARG A 49 19.04 -1.96 -5.41
C ARG A 49 19.98 -2.62 -6.42
N ILE A 50 21.28 -2.34 -6.27
CA ILE A 50 22.40 -3.28 -6.32
C ILE A 50 23.27 -2.95 -5.11
#